data_AF-A0A958IT70-F1
#
_entry.id   AF-A0A958IT70-F1
#
_cell.length_a   1.000
_cell.length_b   1.000
_cell.length_c   1.000
_cell.angle_alpha   90.00
_cell.angle_beta   90.00
_cell.angle_gamma   90.00
#
_symmetry.space_group_name_H-M   'P 1'
#
loop_
_entity.id
_entity.type
_entity.pdbx_description
1 polymer ?
#
loop_
_entity_poly.entity_id
_entity_poly.type
_entity_poly.pdbx_seq_one_letter_code
_entity_poly.pdbx_strand_id
1 'polypeptide(L)'
;AAEGEEEVLLTDPYQFFLIDLRTDMGKVLIRPETIGDKIFEVLIEQEVDFDIHPEFSRKYYLYTDSENQPRVRRKMNREFLDVIYRYDDLVIQIVKNFMMVKRLQRINREDCEELAEFIFSVPRTLEKDKG
;
A
#
# COMPACT_ATOMS: atom_id res chain seq x y z
N ALA A 1 -36.17 -34.52 -15.46
CA ALA A 1 -35.98 -33.07 -15.46
C ALA A 1 -34.60 -32.82 -14.89
N ALA A 2 -33.69 -32.24 -15.68
CA ALA A 2 -32.34 -31.95 -15.24
C ALA A 2 -32.41 -30.80 -14.24
N GLU A 3 -31.93 -31.03 -13.02
CA GLU A 3 -31.63 -29.97 -12.07
C GLU A 3 -30.49 -29.16 -12.67
N GLY A 4 -30.77 -27.91 -13.01
CA GLY A 4 -29.75 -26.98 -13.47
C GLY A 4 -28.80 -26.71 -12.32
N GLU A 5 -27.58 -27.22 -12.43
CA GLU A 5 -26.48 -26.77 -11.59
C GLU A 5 -26.29 -25.28 -11.86
N GLU A 6 -26.64 -24.46 -10.88
CA GLU A 6 -26.36 -23.03 -10.90
C GLU A 6 -24.84 -22.89 -10.83
N GLU A 7 -24.22 -22.51 -11.96
CA GLU A 7 -22.79 -22.23 -12.02
C GLU A 7 -22.53 -21.02 -11.10
N VAL A 8 -22.07 -21.30 -9.88
CA VAL A 8 -21.60 -20.27 -8.96
C VAL A 8 -20.41 -19.60 -9.63
N LEU A 9 -20.66 -18.43 -10.21
CA LEU A 9 -19.62 -17.48 -10.59
C LEU A 9 -18.85 -17.14 -9.31
N LEU A 10 -17.80 -17.90 -9.03
CA LEU A 10 -16.76 -17.53 -8.08
C LEU A 10 -16.13 -16.25 -8.63
N THR A 11 -16.68 -15.10 -8.23
CA THR A 11 -15.93 -13.85 -8.28
C THR A 11 -14.66 -14.13 -7.49
N ASP A 12 -13.49 -14.01 -8.12
CA ASP A 12 -12.25 -14.33 -7.42
C ASP A 12 -12.23 -13.57 -6.10
N PRO A 13 -12.04 -14.25 -4.96
CA PRO A 13 -11.97 -13.56 -3.70
C PRO A 13 -10.81 -12.57 -3.79
N TYR A 14 -11.10 -11.27 -3.70
CA TYR A 14 -10.08 -10.25 -3.55
C TYR A 14 -9.32 -10.55 -2.26
N GLN A 15 -8.13 -11.11 -2.40
CA GLN A 15 -7.25 -11.38 -1.28
C GLN A 15 -6.66 -10.06 -0.79
N PHE A 16 -6.72 -9.87 0.52
CA PHE A 16 -6.05 -8.77 1.18
C PHE A 16 -5.37 -9.27 2.45
N PHE A 17 -4.33 -8.57 2.87
CA PHE A 17 -3.56 -8.86 4.06
C PHE A 17 -3.71 -7.72 5.04
N LEU A 18 -3.81 -8.04 6.32
CA LEU A 18 -3.85 -7.07 7.41
C LEU A 18 -2.58 -7.22 8.24
N ILE A 19 -1.87 -6.12 8.45
CA ILE A 19 -0.57 -6.07 9.11
C ILE A 19 -0.64 -5.04 10.24
N ASP A 20 -0.22 -5.40 11.44
CA ASP A 20 0.00 -4.45 12.54
C ASP A 20 1.41 -3.86 12.44
N LEU A 21 1.48 -2.57 12.10
CA LEU A 21 2.71 -1.79 11.99
C LEU A 21 3.33 -1.44 13.35
N ARG A 22 2.61 -1.68 14.46
CA ARG A 22 3.04 -1.36 15.84
C ARG A 22 3.35 0.13 16.08
N THR A 23 2.99 0.96 15.11
CA THR A 23 3.30 2.39 15.04
C THR A 23 2.13 3.09 14.36
N ASP A 24 1.57 4.12 15.01
CA ASP A 24 0.46 4.87 14.44
C ASP A 24 0.92 5.77 13.27
N MET A 25 0.59 5.41 12.05
CA MET A 25 0.93 6.14 10.82
C MET A 25 -0.16 7.14 10.41
N GLY A 26 -1.30 7.18 11.10
CA GLY A 26 -2.45 7.98 10.69
C GLY A 26 -3.29 7.34 9.61
N LYS A 27 -3.78 8.13 8.65
CA LYS A 27 -4.64 7.66 7.56
C LYS A 27 -3.94 7.85 6.24
N VAL A 28 -3.59 6.77 5.56
CA VAL A 28 -2.83 6.84 4.32
C VAL A 28 -3.41 5.91 3.26
N LEU A 29 -3.40 6.35 2.02
CA LEU A 29 -3.61 5.52 0.84
C LEU A 29 -2.36 5.60 -0.03
N ILE A 30 -1.81 4.45 -0.41
CA ILE A 30 -0.72 4.31 -1.37
C ILE A 30 -1.22 3.43 -2.50
N ARG A 31 -1.04 3.87 -3.74
CA ARG A 31 -1.41 3.08 -4.93
C ARG A 31 -0.53 3.47 -6.12
N PRO A 32 -0.41 2.64 -7.16
CA PRO A 32 0.31 3.01 -8.35
C PRO A 32 -0.26 4.32 -8.91
N GLU A 33 0.65 5.23 -9.24
CA GLU A 33 0.31 6.54 -9.77
C GLU A 33 -0.28 6.38 -11.17
N THR A 34 -1.38 7.07 -11.44
CA THR A 34 -2.02 7.08 -12.76
C THR A 34 -1.74 8.39 -13.49
N ILE A 35 -1.93 8.40 -14.81
CA ILE A 35 -1.84 9.64 -15.60
C ILE A 35 -2.84 10.69 -15.10
N GLY A 36 -3.99 10.26 -14.58
CA GLY A 36 -4.99 11.16 -14.00
C GLY A 36 -4.46 11.90 -12.77
N ASP A 37 -3.68 11.23 -11.91
CA ASP A 37 -3.16 11.80 -10.67
C ASP A 37 -2.23 12.99 -10.94
N LYS A 38 -1.30 12.82 -11.88
CA LYS A 38 -0.40 13.89 -12.36
C LYS A 38 -1.12 15.14 -12.83
N ILE A 39 -2.30 14.97 -13.42
CA ILE A 39 -3.12 16.09 -13.90
C ILE A 39 -3.82 16.79 -12.72
N PHE A 40 -4.30 16.01 -11.74
CA PHE A 40 -4.99 16.54 -10.57
C PHE A 40 -4.07 17.11 -9.50
N GLU A 41 -2.83 16.65 -9.38
CA GLU A 41 -1.81 17.23 -8.47
C GLU A 41 -1.59 18.72 -8.72
N VAL A 42 -1.58 19.13 -9.99
CA VAL A 42 -1.49 20.54 -10.40
C VAL A 42 -2.68 21.36 -9.88
N LEU A 43 -3.79 20.72 -9.53
CA LEU A 43 -5.04 21.34 -9.10
C LEU A 43 -5.32 21.20 -7.59
N ILE A 44 -4.79 20.16 -6.94
CA ILE A 44 -5.10 19.80 -5.54
C ILE A 44 -3.83 19.24 -4.84
N GLU A 45 -3.22 20.03 -3.97
CA GLU A 45 -2.04 19.66 -3.17
C GLU A 45 -2.40 18.75 -1.97
N GLN A 46 -2.83 17.52 -2.24
CA GLN A 46 -3.07 16.51 -1.18
C GLN A 46 -2.11 15.31 -1.24
N GLU A 47 -1.18 15.33 -2.19
CA GLU A 47 -0.14 14.31 -2.32
C GLU A 47 1.03 14.55 -1.34
N VAL A 48 1.66 13.46 -0.91
CA VAL A 48 2.89 13.51 -0.10
C VAL A 48 4.07 12.96 -0.89
N ASP A 49 4.98 13.86 -1.24
CA ASP A 49 6.28 13.49 -1.81
C ASP A 49 7.36 13.19 -0.78
N PHE A 50 8.28 12.30 -1.11
CA PHE A 50 9.41 11.95 -0.24
C PHE A 50 10.75 12.30 -0.90
N ASP A 51 11.39 13.38 -0.45
CA ASP A 51 12.75 13.77 -0.89
C ASP A 51 13.79 12.67 -0.62
N ILE A 52 13.56 11.84 0.40
CA ILE A 52 14.42 10.72 0.76
C ILE A 52 14.34 9.54 -0.23
N HIS A 53 13.32 9.52 -1.10
CA HIS A 53 13.04 8.44 -2.04
C HIS A 53 12.22 8.97 -3.26
N PRO A 54 12.78 9.88 -4.08
CA PRO A 54 12.05 10.54 -5.17
C PRO A 54 11.52 9.57 -6.24
N GLU A 55 12.18 8.42 -6.42
CA GLU A 55 11.73 7.35 -7.31
C GLU A 55 10.44 6.67 -6.82
N PHE A 56 10.14 6.70 -5.51
CA PHE A 56 8.88 6.21 -4.95
C PHE A 56 7.75 7.17 -5.30
N SER A 57 7.95 8.47 -5.06
CA SER A 57 7.01 9.53 -5.45
C SER A 57 6.61 9.48 -6.92
N ARG A 58 7.53 9.11 -7.81
CA ARG A 58 7.25 9.01 -9.27
C ARG A 58 6.47 7.75 -9.69
N LYS A 59 6.35 6.78 -8.79
CA LYS A 59 5.74 5.48 -9.06
C LYS A 59 4.42 5.32 -8.33
N TYR A 60 4.32 5.90 -7.14
CA TYR A 60 3.23 5.73 -6.21
C TYR A 60 2.62 7.07 -5.86
N TYR A 61 1.29 7.14 -6.02
CA TYR A 61 0.50 8.23 -5.47
C TYR A 61 0.22 7.96 -3.99
N LEU A 62 0.72 8.84 -3.12
CA LEU A 62 0.47 8.77 -1.68
C LEU A 62 -0.47 9.89 -1.22
N TYR A 63 -1.63 9.49 -0.70
CA TYR A 63 -2.67 10.38 -0.25
C TYR A 63 -2.88 10.30 1.27
N THR A 64 -2.96 11.46 1.90
CA THR A 64 -3.33 11.63 3.31
C THR A 64 -3.90 13.03 3.54
N ASP A 65 -4.69 13.22 4.60
CA ASP A 65 -5.17 14.56 4.94
C ASP A 65 -4.01 15.46 5.43
N SER A 66 -4.21 16.78 5.34
CA SER A 66 -3.18 17.78 5.69
C SER A 66 -2.69 17.68 7.13
N GLU A 67 -3.57 17.27 8.06
CA GLU A 67 -3.25 17.05 9.46
C GLU A 67 -2.29 15.86 9.66
N ASN A 68 -2.37 14.85 8.79
CA ASN A 68 -1.55 13.66 8.83
C ASN A 68 -0.20 13.79 8.10
N GLN A 69 -0.06 14.69 7.13
CA GLN A 69 1.15 14.80 6.30
C GLN A 69 2.46 14.88 7.10
N PRO A 70 2.60 15.71 8.16
CA PRO A 70 3.86 15.81 8.91
C PRO A 70 4.22 14.50 9.61
N ARG A 71 3.22 13.76 10.09
CA ARG A 71 3.41 12.46 10.71
C ARG A 71 3.87 11.43 9.69
N VAL A 72 3.24 11.40 8.52
CA VAL A 72 3.56 10.48 7.42
C VAL A 72 5.00 10.70 6.96
N ARG A 73 5.37 11.94 6.65
CA ARG A 73 6.74 12.32 6.23
C ARG A 73 7.80 11.92 7.25
N ARG A 74 7.50 12.03 8.55
CA ARG A 74 8.43 11.67 9.63
C ARG A 74 8.57 10.16 9.83
N LYS A 75 7.49 9.40 9.65
CA LYS A 75 7.45 7.96 10.01
C LYS A 75 7.73 7.01 8.86
N MET A 76 7.45 7.40 7.62
CA MET A 76 7.80 6.58 6.46
C MET A 76 9.26 6.82 6.11
N ASN A 77 10.12 6.00 6.71
CA ASN A 77 11.55 6.03 6.42
C ASN A 77 11.87 5.36 5.07
N ARG A 78 13.12 5.48 4.63
CA ARG A 78 13.56 4.93 3.34
C ARG A 78 13.38 3.42 3.26
N GLU A 79 13.72 2.66 4.31
CA GLU A 79 13.57 1.20 4.31
C GLU A 79 12.12 0.74 4.11
N PHE A 80 11.17 1.44 4.73
CA PHE A 80 9.74 1.18 4.56
C PHE A 80 9.29 1.44 3.12
N LEU A 81 9.71 2.58 2.54
CA LEU A 81 9.41 2.94 1.17
C LEU A 81 10.06 1.94 0.17
N ASP A 82 11.31 1.53 0.40
CA ASP A 82 12.03 0.57 -0.43
C ASP A 82 11.31 -0.79 -0.49
N VAL A 83 10.75 -1.26 0.64
CA VAL A 83 10.00 -2.53 0.69
C VAL A 83 8.74 -2.47 -0.17
N ILE A 84 8.01 -1.36 -0.12
CA ILE A 84 6.82 -1.15 -0.95
C ILE A 84 7.21 -0.99 -2.42
N TYR A 85 8.30 -0.25 -2.69
CA TYR A 85 8.77 0.06 -4.04
C TYR A 85 9.10 -1.16 -4.89
N ARG A 86 9.38 -2.31 -4.29
CA ARG A 86 9.67 -3.58 -5.00
C ARG A 86 8.51 -4.14 -5.79
N TYR A 87 7.29 -3.75 -5.45
CA TYR A 87 6.07 -4.25 -6.09
C TYR A 87 5.51 -3.15 -6.99
N ASP A 88 4.84 -3.49 -8.10
CA ASP A 88 4.28 -2.49 -9.03
C ASP A 88 2.77 -2.31 -8.87
N ASP A 89 2.11 -3.24 -8.20
CA ASP A 89 0.66 -3.42 -8.26
C ASP A 89 -0.01 -3.46 -6.88
N LEU A 90 0.71 -3.06 -5.83
CA LEU A 90 0.15 -2.96 -4.49
C LEU A 90 -0.72 -1.73 -4.32
N VAL A 91 -1.90 -1.93 -3.73
CA VAL A 91 -2.69 -0.88 -3.10
C VAL A 91 -2.66 -1.09 -1.60
N ILE A 92 -2.24 -0.05 -0.89
CA ILE A 92 -2.02 -0.08 0.56
C ILE A 92 -2.90 0.97 1.20
N GLN A 93 -3.67 0.58 2.21
CA GLN A 93 -4.45 1.48 3.04
C GLN A 93 -3.97 1.35 4.49
N ILE A 94 -3.55 2.45 5.09
CA ILE A 94 -3.15 2.49 6.49
C ILE A 94 -4.19 3.26 7.30
N VAL A 95 -4.63 2.68 8.41
CA VAL A 95 -5.49 3.32 9.40
C VAL A 95 -4.91 3.09 10.79
N LYS A 96 -4.43 4.17 11.40
CA LYS A 96 -3.65 4.15 12.65
C LYS A 96 -2.42 3.26 12.51
N ASN A 97 -2.36 2.17 13.25
CA ASN A 97 -1.27 1.19 13.24
C ASN A 97 -1.55 -0.03 12.36
N PHE A 98 -2.69 -0.08 11.65
CA PHE A 98 -3.02 -1.22 10.80
C PHE A 98 -2.84 -0.86 9.32
N MET A 99 -2.14 -1.72 8.60
CA MET A 99 -1.96 -1.64 7.16
C MET A 99 -2.71 -2.77 6.48
N MET A 100 -3.58 -2.42 5.53
CA MET A 100 -4.25 -3.35 4.64
C MET A 100 -3.59 -3.29 3.28
N VAL A 101 -3.25 -4.45 2.71
CA VAL A 101 -2.58 -4.55 1.41
C VAL A 101 -3.35 -5.48 0.50
N LYS A 102 -3.52 -5.06 -0.76
CA LYS A 102 -4.06 -5.89 -1.84
C LYS A 102 -3.21 -5.73 -3.10
N ARG A 103 -3.18 -6.76 -3.95
CA ARG A 103 -2.68 -6.65 -5.34
C ARG A 103 -3.80 -6.24 -6.27
N LEU A 104 -3.46 -5.53 -7.35
CA LEU A 104 -4.38 -5.28 -8.46
C LEU A 104 -4.53 -6.51 -9.36
N GLN A 105 -3.52 -7.39 -9.38
CA GLN A 105 -3.52 -8.63 -10.13
C GLN A 105 -4.00 -9.82 -9.29
N ARG A 106 -4.44 -10.89 -9.97
CA ARG A 106 -4.78 -12.15 -9.31
C ARG A 106 -3.53 -12.77 -8.70
N ILE A 107 -3.66 -13.25 -7.46
CA ILE A 107 -2.58 -13.89 -6.71
C ILE A 107 -2.55 -15.39 -7.04
N ASN A 108 -1.40 -15.87 -7.51
CA ASN A 108 -1.08 -17.28 -7.64
C ASN A 108 -0.29 -17.79 -6.42
N ARG A 109 0.19 -19.04 -6.46
CA ARG A 109 0.94 -19.61 -5.33
C ARG A 109 2.29 -18.94 -5.09
N GLU A 110 3.02 -18.59 -6.14
CA GLU A 110 4.33 -17.94 -6.06
C GLU A 110 4.18 -16.52 -5.49
N ASP A 111 3.13 -15.81 -5.90
CA ASP A 111 2.76 -14.52 -5.34
C ASP A 111 2.50 -14.58 -3.83
N CYS A 112 1.92 -15.68 -3.32
CA CYS A 112 1.68 -15.83 -1.88
C CYS A 112 2.97 -15.91 -1.06
N GLU A 113 4.00 -16.58 -1.57
CA GLU A 113 5.30 -16.68 -0.89
C GLU A 113 6.01 -15.32 -0.88
N GLU A 114 6.02 -14.62 -2.02
CA GLU A 114 6.54 -13.27 -2.16
C GLU A 114 5.83 -12.28 -1.21
N LEU A 115 4.50 -12.32 -1.17
CA LEU A 115 3.69 -11.47 -0.29
C LEU A 115 3.88 -11.81 1.19
N ALA A 116 4.14 -13.07 1.54
CA ALA A 116 4.48 -13.43 2.91
C ALA A 116 5.79 -12.76 3.34
N GLU A 117 6.82 -12.76 2.49
CA GLU A 117 8.07 -12.04 2.75
C GLU A 117 7.84 -10.54 2.94
N PHE A 118 7.02 -9.93 2.07
CA PHE A 118 6.59 -8.54 2.23
C PHE A 118 5.95 -8.30 3.61
N ILE A 119 4.92 -9.09 3.97
CA ILE A 119 4.17 -8.96 5.23
C ILE A 119 5.08 -9.00 6.45
N PHE A 120 6.05 -9.92 6.48
CA PHE A 120 6.97 -10.06 7.61
C PHE A 120 8.08 -9.01 7.64
N SER A 121 8.43 -8.41 6.50
CA SER A 121 9.47 -7.40 6.41
C SER A 121 8.98 -6.02 6.87
N VAL A 122 7.74 -5.65 6.55
CA VAL A 122 7.23 -4.27 6.73
C VAL A 122 7.29 -3.79 8.18
N PRO A 123 6.78 -4.50 9.21
CA PRO A 123 6.83 -3.97 10.57
C PRO A 123 8.26 -3.73 11.08
N ARG A 124 9.23 -4.52 10.60
CA ARG A 124 10.63 -4.46 11.03
C ARG A 124 11.34 -3.21 10.52
N THR A 125 10.91 -2.64 9.38
CA THR A 125 11.50 -1.40 8.85
C THR A 125 11.15 -0.19 9.72
N LEU A 126 10.03 -0.24 10.44
CA LEU A 126 9.54 0.86 11.30
C LEU A 126 10.04 0.77 12.75
N GLU A 127 10.62 -0.36 13.17
CA GLU A 127 11.06 -0.58 14.55
C GLU A 127 12.45 0.01 14.85
N LYS A 128 13.30 0.16 13.83
CA LYS A 128 14.70 0.57 14.00
C LYS A 128 14.90 2.06 14.31
N ASP A 129 13.91 2.90 14.03
CA ASP A 129 13.95 4.35 14.30
C ASP A 129 13.61 4.71 15.76
N LYS A 130 13.58 3.72 16.66
CA LYS A 130 13.39 3.91 18.11
C LYS A 130 14.72 4.00 18.90
N GLY A 131 15.86 4.11 18.20
CA GLY A 131 17.20 4.27 18.76
C GLY A 131 17.66 5.73 18.83
#